data_AF-A0A957PY03-F1
#
_entry.id   AF-A0A957PY03-F1
#
_cell.length_a   1.000
_cell.length_b   1.000
_cell.length_c   1.000
_cell.angle_alpha   90.00
_cell.angle_beta   90.00
_cell.angle_gamma   90.00
#
_symmetry.space_group_name_H-M   'P 1'
#
loop_
_entity.id
_entity.type
_entity.pdbx_description
1 polymer ?
#
loop_
_entity_poly.entity_id
_entity_poly.type
_entity_poly.pdbx_seq_one_letter_code
_entity_poly.pdbx_strand_id
1 'polypeptide(L)'
;MMMLRNRSLITLLVLVAMLVTVACQPITAQSQPAAPPSDEDVVAAVNAIWDEYEASVIAGDIDRWIAQWTDDGVQMPPNEPFVEGKENIYARVGANMAAGPTDEFVITPLEITSAGDWAYSRGVYTVTFPLGDGEQGFLDGKFMTILQRQPDGTWKIHRDIFNSNVQPAAPAAAEDVDMAAVTEAVNALWAEYEASVEAGDADRWGELWVDDGVKYPPDGPLLEGKAAIVNNMREWMAMAIANEATITNHTVEVAGDFAFVRGLFRVDAELKANGMPVVMDGKYMSILQRQADGSWKLYRDIFNSNAPPAPVAAPETDANEVSDAVNAIWREYEASQLAGDPVRWIALWADDGVQMPPGSPPVVGKAAIDARDRADLAVNQYSEFVIDSEEVEVSGDLAFARGTFKVTVTAKSGGDPMHFEGKYTTIFRRQPDGTWKIYRDTFNSIE
;
A
#
# COMPACT_ATOMS: atom_id res chain seq x y z
N MET A 1 -59.57 -11.27 57.35
CA MET A 1 -60.18 -10.75 56.11
C MET A 1 -59.71 -11.69 54.99
N MET A 2 -60.47 -12.76 54.71
CA MET A 2 -61.38 -12.87 53.54
C MET A 2 -60.70 -12.50 52.22
N MET A 3 -60.79 -13.22 51.10
CA MET A 3 -61.23 -14.56 50.69
C MET A 3 -61.13 -14.52 49.14
N LEU A 4 -60.67 -15.61 48.50
CA LEU A 4 -61.17 -16.16 47.23
C LEU A 4 -61.52 -15.26 45.99
N ARG A 5 -60.86 -15.58 44.87
CA ARG A 5 -61.42 -16.29 43.67
C ARG A 5 -62.43 -15.55 42.75
N ASN A 6 -62.12 -15.59 41.44
CA ASN A 6 -62.98 -15.59 40.23
C ASN A 6 -64.14 -14.58 40.11
N ARG A 7 -64.24 -13.92 38.95
CA ARG A 7 -65.29 -14.20 37.92
C ARG A 7 -65.18 -13.29 36.68
N SER A 8 -65.30 -13.96 35.52
CA SER A 8 -65.59 -13.45 34.17
C SER A 8 -66.91 -12.66 34.08
N LEU A 9 -67.26 -12.22 32.85
CA LEU A 9 -68.49 -11.58 32.32
C LEU A 9 -68.27 -10.08 32.03
N ILE A 10 -68.48 -9.46 30.85
CA ILE A 10 -69.22 -9.74 29.60
C ILE A 10 -68.65 -8.83 28.48
N THR A 11 -68.24 -9.43 27.36
CA THR A 11 -68.65 -9.17 25.96
C THR A 11 -69.11 -7.73 25.53
N LEU A 12 -68.29 -7.05 24.69
CA LEU A 12 -68.57 -6.68 23.27
C LEU A 12 -69.18 -5.30 22.84
N LEU A 13 -68.52 -4.69 21.80
CA LEU A 13 -68.91 -3.62 20.82
C LEU A 13 -69.11 -2.17 21.38
N VAL A 14 -68.77 -1.01 20.76
CA VAL A 14 -68.18 -0.58 19.46
C VAL A 14 -67.83 0.93 19.53
N LEU A 15 -66.65 1.30 18.99
CA LEU A 15 -66.28 2.48 18.17
C LEU A 15 -66.64 3.95 18.54
N VAL A 16 -65.64 4.83 18.31
CA VAL A 16 -65.62 6.25 17.85
C VAL A 16 -65.08 7.33 18.82
N ALA A 17 -64.13 8.09 18.27
CA ALA A 17 -63.23 9.10 18.82
C ALA A 17 -63.83 10.47 19.18
N MET A 18 -63.13 11.26 20.01
CA MET A 18 -62.83 12.69 19.76
C MET A 18 -61.89 13.34 20.79
N LEU A 19 -61.14 14.32 20.27
CA LEU A 19 -60.02 15.09 20.84
C LEU A 19 -60.38 16.05 21.99
N VAL A 20 -59.36 16.34 22.82
CA VAL A 20 -59.33 17.40 23.85
C VAL A 20 -58.47 18.57 23.38
N THR A 21 -58.97 19.79 23.61
CA THR A 21 -58.36 21.10 23.34
C THR A 21 -57.48 21.57 24.51
N VAL A 22 -56.33 22.19 24.23
CA VAL A 22 -55.54 22.98 25.21
C VAL A 22 -55.12 24.31 24.57
N ALA A 23 -55.28 25.38 25.35
CA ALA A 23 -55.23 26.79 24.98
C ALA A 23 -53.81 27.42 25.02
N CYS A 24 -53.68 28.54 24.29
CA CYS A 24 -52.48 29.30 23.96
C CYS A 24 -51.72 29.94 25.15
N GLN A 25 -50.38 29.85 25.11
CA GLN A 25 -49.44 30.81 25.70
C GLN A 25 -48.73 31.62 24.59
N PRO A 26 -48.36 32.90 24.81
CA PRO A 26 -47.62 33.69 23.83
C PRO A 26 -46.17 33.19 23.71
N ILE A 27 -45.79 32.83 22.49
CA ILE A 27 -44.45 32.38 22.10
C ILE A 27 -43.49 33.57 22.18
N THR A 28 -42.48 33.48 23.04
CA THR A 28 -41.24 34.26 22.94
C THR A 28 -40.64 34.01 21.56
N ALA A 29 -40.51 35.06 20.74
CA ALA A 29 -39.87 35.00 19.44
C ALA A 29 -38.45 34.44 19.61
N GLN A 30 -38.25 33.18 19.20
CA GLN A 30 -36.93 32.62 18.98
C GLN A 30 -36.29 33.42 17.85
N SER A 31 -35.09 33.94 18.10
CA SER A 31 -34.25 34.61 17.10
C SER A 31 -34.12 33.70 15.89
N GLN A 32 -34.66 34.14 14.76
CA GLN A 32 -34.48 33.45 13.48
C GLN A 32 -32.98 33.38 13.19
N PRO A 33 -32.41 32.23 12.80
CA PRO A 33 -31.01 32.14 12.40
C PRO A 33 -30.74 33.20 11.32
N ALA A 34 -29.68 34.00 11.50
CA ALA A 34 -29.31 35.02 10.54
C ALA A 34 -29.18 34.38 9.15
N ALA A 35 -29.70 35.05 8.12
CA ALA A 35 -29.51 34.61 6.75
C ALA A 35 -28.00 34.44 6.46
N PRO A 36 -27.61 33.44 5.64
CA PRO A 36 -26.23 33.32 5.20
C PRO A 36 -25.80 34.64 4.51
N PRO A 37 -24.55 35.08 4.69
CA PRO A 37 -24.08 36.32 4.11
C PRO A 37 -24.06 36.20 2.58
N SER A 38 -24.26 37.31 1.87
CA SER A 38 -24.11 37.28 0.42
C SER A 38 -22.62 37.14 0.05
N ASP A 39 -22.33 36.62 -1.15
CA ASP A 39 -20.94 36.51 -1.62
C ASP A 39 -20.24 37.88 -1.64
N GLU A 40 -20.97 38.95 -1.96
CA GLU A 40 -20.45 40.32 -1.93
C GLU A 40 -20.04 40.76 -0.51
N ASP A 41 -20.86 40.44 0.49
CA ASP A 41 -20.55 40.73 1.91
C ASP A 41 -19.34 39.93 2.38
N VAL A 42 -19.21 38.67 1.97
CA VAL A 42 -18.05 37.83 2.31
C VAL A 42 -16.79 38.39 1.67
N VAL A 43 -16.83 38.75 0.39
CA VAL A 43 -15.69 39.37 -0.32
C VAL A 43 -15.27 40.67 0.37
N ALA A 44 -16.23 41.53 0.73
CA ALA A 44 -15.95 42.77 1.43
C ALA A 44 -15.33 42.54 2.83
N ALA A 45 -15.87 41.58 3.60
CA ALA A 45 -15.35 41.25 4.93
C ALA A 45 -13.94 40.66 4.89
N VAL A 46 -13.67 39.77 3.92
CA VAL A 46 -12.33 39.17 3.74
C VAL A 46 -11.31 40.22 3.27
N ASN A 47 -11.67 41.13 2.36
CA ASN A 47 -10.80 42.23 1.98
C ASN A 47 -10.49 43.17 3.16
N ALA A 48 -11.48 43.46 4.02
CA ALA A 48 -11.24 44.26 5.22
C ALA A 48 -10.27 43.58 6.21
N ILE A 49 -10.26 42.24 6.28
CA ILE A 49 -9.26 41.49 7.05
C ILE A 49 -7.87 41.67 6.44
N TRP A 50 -7.74 41.67 5.11
CA TRP A 50 -6.45 41.89 4.45
C TRP A 50 -5.92 43.31 4.66
N ASP A 51 -6.77 44.33 4.49
CA ASP A 51 -6.42 45.72 4.77
C ASP A 51 -5.94 45.91 6.22
N GLU A 52 -6.62 45.25 7.17
CA GLU A 52 -6.29 45.29 8.59
C GLU A 52 -5.00 44.52 8.90
N TYR A 53 -4.79 43.37 8.25
CA TYR A 53 -3.60 42.55 8.38
C TYR A 53 -2.35 43.31 7.92
N GLU A 54 -2.40 43.91 6.72
CA GLU A 54 -1.35 44.76 6.18
C GLU A 54 -1.03 45.93 7.11
N ALA A 55 -2.06 46.70 7.50
CA ALA A 55 -1.92 47.86 8.36
C ALA A 55 -1.33 47.50 9.73
N SER A 56 -1.69 46.35 10.30
CA SER A 56 -1.16 45.89 11.59
C SER A 56 0.31 45.50 11.50
N VAL A 57 0.73 44.84 10.41
CA VAL A 57 2.15 44.47 10.21
C VAL A 57 3.01 45.71 9.97
N ILE A 58 2.56 46.63 9.12
CA ILE A 58 3.27 47.89 8.85
C ILE A 58 3.41 48.73 10.13
N ALA A 59 2.37 48.73 10.98
CA ALA A 59 2.41 49.41 12.28
C ALA A 59 3.24 48.68 13.35
N GLY A 60 3.62 47.41 13.13
CA GLY A 60 4.24 46.56 14.15
C GLY A 60 3.31 46.24 15.33
N ASP A 61 1.98 46.29 15.11
CA ASP A 61 0.97 46.09 16.15
C ASP A 61 0.47 44.64 16.15
N ILE A 62 1.15 43.81 16.93
CA ILE A 62 0.84 42.38 17.05
C ILE A 62 -0.52 42.12 17.69
N ASP A 63 -0.98 42.99 18.59
CA ASP A 63 -2.27 42.83 19.27
C ASP A 63 -3.43 43.06 18.30
N ARG A 64 -3.30 44.09 17.45
CA ARG A 64 -4.23 44.36 16.35
C ARG A 64 -4.23 43.24 15.31
N TRP A 65 -3.03 42.75 14.97
CA TRP A 65 -2.86 41.67 14.00
C TRP A 65 -3.48 40.35 14.48
N ILE A 66 -3.20 39.93 15.72
CA ILE A 66 -3.70 38.65 16.25
C ILE A 66 -5.21 38.66 16.48
N ALA A 67 -5.83 39.83 16.66
CA ALA A 67 -7.28 39.96 16.83
C ALA A 67 -8.07 39.37 15.65
N GLN A 68 -7.46 39.34 14.45
CA GLN A 68 -8.00 38.77 13.22
C GLN A 68 -8.10 37.23 13.24
N TRP A 69 -7.48 36.55 14.21
CA TRP A 69 -7.41 35.09 14.25
C TRP A 69 -8.45 34.46 15.19
N THR A 70 -8.93 33.28 14.82
CA THR A 70 -9.65 32.39 15.74
C THR A 70 -8.71 31.87 16.83
N ASP A 71 -9.26 31.50 17.99
CA ASP A 71 -8.44 31.03 19.12
C ASP A 71 -7.72 29.70 18.80
N ASP A 72 -8.34 28.87 17.97
CA ASP A 72 -7.84 27.60 17.45
C ASP A 72 -7.20 27.71 16.05
N GLY A 73 -6.72 28.89 15.69
CA GLY A 73 -6.08 29.15 14.40
C GLY A 73 -4.84 28.28 14.17
N VAL A 74 -4.53 27.95 12.91
CA VAL A 74 -3.30 27.24 12.53
C VAL A 74 -2.59 27.99 11.40
N GLN A 75 -1.30 28.23 11.57
CA GLN A 75 -0.46 28.87 10.56
C GLN A 75 0.66 27.95 10.06
N MET A 76 0.84 27.89 8.75
CA MET A 76 1.80 27.02 8.06
C MET A 76 2.81 27.89 7.28
N PRO A 77 3.89 28.36 7.95
CA PRO A 77 4.96 29.12 7.29
C PRO A 77 5.85 28.23 6.40
N PRO A 78 6.63 28.82 5.47
CA PRO A 78 7.64 28.09 4.73
C PRO A 78 8.80 27.67 5.65
N ASN A 79 9.37 26.48 5.42
CA ASN A 79 10.59 25.95 6.05
C ASN A 79 10.52 25.70 7.57
N GLU A 80 9.34 25.74 8.19
CA GLU A 80 9.15 25.48 9.62
C GLU A 80 7.91 24.59 9.86
N PRO A 81 7.79 23.91 11.03
CA PRO A 81 6.56 23.23 11.42
C PRO A 81 5.35 24.18 11.47
N PHE A 82 4.15 23.62 11.31
CA PHE A 82 2.92 24.37 11.50
C PHE A 82 2.74 24.80 12.97
N VAL A 83 2.11 25.95 13.17
CA VAL A 83 1.90 26.59 14.48
C VAL A 83 0.42 26.51 14.82
N GLU A 84 0.08 25.82 15.90
CA GLU A 84 -1.31 25.66 16.35
C GLU A 84 -1.62 26.57 17.54
N GLY A 85 -2.79 27.21 17.48
CA GLY A 85 -3.32 28.04 18.55
C GLY A 85 -2.85 29.49 18.50
N LYS A 86 -3.79 30.40 18.79
CA LYS A 86 -3.59 31.85 18.71
C LYS A 86 -2.43 32.38 19.55
N GLU A 87 -2.20 31.81 20.74
CA GLU A 87 -1.09 32.20 21.62
C GLU A 87 0.29 31.87 21.01
N ASN A 88 0.43 30.71 20.37
CA ASN A 88 1.69 30.31 19.73
C ASN A 88 1.95 31.13 18.45
N ILE A 89 0.89 31.42 17.70
CA ILE A 89 0.96 32.30 16.53
C ILE A 89 1.38 33.72 16.97
N TYR A 90 0.79 34.25 18.06
CA TYR A 90 1.18 35.52 18.66
C TYR A 90 2.66 35.58 19.00
N ALA A 91 3.15 34.56 19.72
CA ALA A 91 4.56 34.52 20.15
C ALA A 91 5.53 34.54 18.95
N ARG A 92 5.25 33.73 17.92
CA ARG A 92 6.10 33.65 16.72
C ARG A 92 6.07 34.94 15.92
N VAL A 93 4.89 35.44 15.59
CA VAL A 93 4.76 36.64 14.75
C VAL A 93 5.22 37.89 15.49
N GLY A 94 4.98 37.97 16.81
CA GLY A 94 5.52 39.03 17.65
C GLY A 94 7.04 39.05 17.68
N ALA A 95 7.70 37.88 17.72
CA ALA A 95 9.15 37.80 17.58
C ALA A 95 9.65 38.31 16.22
N ASN A 96 8.93 38.00 15.14
CA ASN A 96 9.26 38.50 13.79
C ASN A 96 9.10 40.02 13.68
N MET A 97 8.00 40.58 14.20
CA MET A 97 7.78 42.03 14.22
C MET A 97 8.81 42.76 15.10
N ALA A 98 9.27 42.12 16.19
CA ALA A 98 10.32 42.68 17.04
C ALA A 98 11.72 42.64 16.39
N ALA A 99 11.95 41.78 15.40
CA ALA A 99 13.22 41.65 14.71
C ALA A 99 13.53 42.82 13.75
N GLY A 100 12.49 43.50 13.26
CA GLY A 100 12.66 44.67 12.39
C GLY A 100 11.33 45.20 11.86
N PRO A 101 11.29 46.49 11.44
CA PRO A 101 10.08 47.07 10.88
C PRO A 101 9.80 46.54 9.47
N THR A 102 8.56 46.70 9.03
CA THR A 102 8.13 46.45 7.63
C THR A 102 7.81 47.80 7.00
N ASP A 103 8.40 48.10 5.84
CA ASP A 103 8.17 49.36 5.10
C ASP A 103 6.85 49.30 4.32
N GLU A 104 6.62 48.19 3.61
CA GLU A 104 5.41 47.96 2.82
C GLU A 104 5.02 46.49 2.89
N PHE A 105 3.73 46.21 2.98
CA PHE A 105 3.17 44.88 2.83
C PHE A 105 1.89 44.98 2.01
N VAL A 106 1.85 44.29 0.87
CA VAL A 106 0.68 44.23 0.01
C VAL A 106 0.27 42.78 -0.15
N ILE A 107 -1.00 42.49 0.15
CA ILE A 107 -1.67 41.22 -0.07
C ILE A 107 -2.66 41.46 -1.22
N THR A 108 -2.57 40.65 -2.27
CA THR A 108 -3.45 40.75 -3.43
C THR A 108 -4.28 39.47 -3.54
N PRO A 109 -5.50 39.46 -3.00
CA PRO A 109 -6.44 38.36 -3.20
C PRO A 109 -6.78 38.23 -4.68
N LEU A 110 -6.51 37.06 -5.25
CA LEU A 110 -6.87 36.73 -6.63
C LEU A 110 -8.23 36.01 -6.70
N GLU A 111 -8.64 35.41 -5.59
CA GLU A 111 -9.89 34.68 -5.45
C GLU A 111 -10.35 34.72 -3.99
N ILE A 112 -11.64 34.98 -3.80
CA ILE A 112 -12.34 34.84 -2.52
C ILE A 112 -13.66 34.11 -2.82
N THR A 113 -13.97 33.07 -2.05
CA THR A 113 -15.19 32.28 -2.25
C THR A 113 -15.77 31.85 -0.91
N SER A 114 -17.10 31.91 -0.81
CA SER A 114 -17.86 31.53 0.38
C SER A 114 -18.34 30.07 0.30
N ALA A 115 -18.48 29.45 1.46
CA ALA A 115 -19.06 28.12 1.66
C ALA A 115 -19.76 28.06 3.02
N GLY A 116 -20.90 28.75 3.13
CA GLY A 116 -21.66 28.86 4.39
C GLY A 116 -20.94 29.76 5.40
N ASP A 117 -20.62 29.20 6.58
CA ASP A 117 -19.85 29.91 7.63
C ASP A 117 -18.33 29.85 7.40
N TRP A 118 -17.90 29.36 6.24
CA TRP A 118 -16.51 29.30 5.83
C TRP A 118 -16.28 30.13 4.57
N ALA A 119 -15.07 30.63 4.42
CA ALA A 119 -14.59 31.23 3.18
C ALA A 119 -13.15 30.81 2.95
N TYR A 120 -12.70 30.81 1.69
CA TYR A 120 -11.27 30.79 1.41
C TYR A 120 -10.88 32.01 0.58
N SER A 121 -9.64 32.43 0.75
CA SER A 121 -8.98 33.42 -0.08
C SER A 121 -7.63 32.90 -0.50
N ARG A 122 -7.28 33.07 -1.78
CA ARG A 122 -5.92 32.82 -2.27
C ARG A 122 -5.41 33.99 -3.08
N GLY A 123 -4.11 34.16 -3.07
CA GLY A 123 -3.49 35.27 -3.78
C GLY A 123 -1.98 35.27 -3.69
N VAL A 124 -1.43 36.44 -3.98
CA VAL A 124 0.00 36.73 -3.88
C VAL A 124 0.24 37.84 -2.87
N TYR A 125 1.46 37.95 -2.38
CA TYR A 125 1.84 39.03 -1.49
C TYR A 125 3.26 39.52 -1.78
N THR A 126 3.55 40.76 -1.39
CA THR A 126 4.88 41.39 -1.45
C THR A 126 5.17 42.14 -0.16
N VAL A 127 6.40 42.06 0.34
CA VAL A 127 6.88 42.74 1.55
C VAL A 127 8.19 43.46 1.24
N THR A 128 8.33 44.69 1.69
CA THR A 128 9.63 45.40 1.76
C THR A 128 9.97 45.75 3.21
N PHE A 129 11.26 45.71 3.54
CA PHE A 129 11.75 46.00 4.89
C PHE A 129 13.20 46.51 4.82
N PRO A 130 13.68 47.30 5.80
CA PRO A 130 15.04 47.79 5.78
C PRO A 130 16.06 46.70 6.15
N LEU A 131 17.20 46.67 5.44
CA LEU A 131 18.36 45.81 5.75
C LEU A 131 19.49 46.54 6.49
N GLY A 132 19.42 47.88 6.56
CA GLY A 132 20.50 48.74 7.07
C GLY A 132 21.16 49.56 5.96
N ASP A 133 21.86 50.64 6.30
CA ASP A 133 22.63 51.51 5.38
C ASP A 133 21.86 52.06 4.15
N GLY A 134 20.53 52.13 4.24
CA GLY A 134 19.65 52.59 3.15
C GLY A 134 19.28 51.51 2.14
N GLU A 135 19.69 50.25 2.36
CA GLU A 135 19.28 49.10 1.55
C GLU A 135 17.93 48.53 2.03
N GLN A 136 17.13 48.05 1.08
CA GLN A 136 15.83 47.43 1.31
C GLN A 136 15.84 45.95 0.90
N GLY A 137 15.31 45.11 1.77
CA GLY A 137 14.91 43.75 1.46
C GLY A 137 13.56 43.75 0.74
N PHE A 138 13.37 42.75 -0.11
CA PHE A 138 12.12 42.48 -0.82
C PHE A 138 11.83 40.99 -0.74
N LEU A 139 10.59 40.64 -0.43
CA LEU A 139 10.07 39.28 -0.44
C LEU A 139 8.74 39.26 -1.19
N ASP A 140 8.52 38.27 -2.04
CA ASP A 140 7.22 37.98 -2.61
C ASP A 140 6.85 36.50 -2.40
N GLY A 141 5.57 36.20 -2.55
CA GLY A 141 5.05 34.87 -2.29
C GLY A 141 3.60 34.67 -2.68
N LYS A 142 3.08 33.49 -2.31
CA LYS A 142 1.67 33.11 -2.50
C LYS A 142 1.07 32.62 -1.19
N PHE A 143 -0.25 32.75 -1.06
CA PHE A 143 -0.98 32.30 0.11
C PHE A 143 -2.31 31.62 -0.25
N MET A 144 -2.80 30.81 0.70
CA MET A 144 -4.17 30.30 0.77
C MET A 144 -4.61 30.37 2.23
N THR A 145 -5.75 30.99 2.48
CA THR A 145 -6.26 31.22 3.83
C THR A 145 -7.72 30.84 3.90
N ILE A 146 -8.08 30.04 4.91
CA ILE A 146 -9.45 29.69 5.24
C ILE A 146 -9.90 30.58 6.40
N LEU A 147 -11.04 31.22 6.23
CA LEU A 147 -11.67 32.09 7.20
C LEU A 147 -12.96 31.46 7.72
N GLN A 148 -13.26 31.71 8.99
CA GLN A 148 -14.45 31.22 9.66
C GLN A 148 -15.28 32.38 10.19
N ARG A 149 -16.58 32.34 9.91
CA ARG A 149 -17.55 33.25 10.51
C ARG A 149 -17.79 32.87 11.96
N GLN A 150 -17.63 33.83 12.85
CA GLN A 150 -17.80 33.68 14.29
C GLN A 150 -19.28 33.84 14.68
N PRO A 151 -19.69 33.38 15.87
CA PRO A 151 -21.08 33.50 16.33
C PRO A 151 -21.62 34.93 16.40
N ASP A 152 -20.75 35.93 16.56
CA ASP A 152 -21.09 37.35 16.54
C ASP A 152 -21.21 37.94 15.12
N GLY A 153 -20.99 37.11 14.09
CA GLY A 153 -21.07 37.48 12.68
C GLY A 153 -19.76 38.01 12.11
N THR A 154 -18.71 38.21 12.90
CA THR A 154 -17.39 38.62 12.42
C THR A 154 -16.69 37.49 11.68
N TRP A 155 -15.78 37.82 10.77
CA TRP A 155 -14.94 36.84 10.08
C TRP A 155 -13.54 36.86 10.67
N LYS A 156 -12.91 35.69 10.80
CA LYS A 156 -11.55 35.54 11.34
C LYS A 156 -10.76 34.49 10.56
N ILE A 157 -9.44 34.68 10.52
CA ILE A 157 -8.49 33.72 9.96
C ILE A 157 -8.48 32.47 10.83
N HIS A 158 -8.75 31.31 10.21
CA HIS A 158 -8.78 30.02 10.88
C HIS A 158 -7.61 29.12 10.45
N ARG A 159 -7.30 29.07 9.14
CA ARG A 159 -6.12 28.38 8.61
C ARG A 159 -5.40 29.28 7.65
N ASP A 160 -4.08 29.30 7.73
CA ASP A 160 -3.25 30.12 6.86
C ASP A 160 -2.03 29.32 6.41
N ILE A 161 -1.82 29.23 5.09
CA ILE A 161 -0.61 28.67 4.50
C ILE A 161 -0.04 29.64 3.50
N PHE A 162 1.26 29.89 3.58
CA PHE A 162 1.96 30.79 2.67
C PHE A 162 3.35 30.27 2.34
N ASN A 163 3.85 30.69 1.18
CA ASN A 163 5.17 30.33 0.67
C ASN A 163 5.86 31.58 0.15
N SER A 164 7.18 31.69 0.36
CA SER A 164 8.01 32.68 -0.32
C SER A 164 8.49 32.15 -1.68
N ASN A 165 8.60 33.04 -2.68
CA ASN A 165 9.27 32.78 -3.95
C ASN A 165 10.79 32.96 -3.85
N VAL A 166 11.29 33.51 -2.74
CA VAL A 166 12.74 33.57 -2.48
C VAL A 166 13.23 32.16 -2.25
N GLN A 167 14.15 31.74 -3.13
CA GLN A 167 14.80 30.45 -3.03
C GLN A 167 15.54 30.38 -1.69
N PRO A 168 15.35 29.31 -0.89
CA PRO A 168 16.21 29.08 0.27
C PRO A 168 17.67 29.16 -0.18
N ALA A 169 18.55 29.71 0.66
CA ALA A 169 19.98 29.67 0.37
C ALA A 169 20.34 28.24 -0.02
N ALA A 170 21.01 28.09 -1.17
CA ALA A 170 21.50 26.78 -1.57
C ALA A 170 22.27 26.20 -0.38
N PRO A 171 22.11 24.89 -0.07
CA PRO A 171 22.94 24.27 0.94
C PRO A 171 24.39 24.64 0.65
N ALA A 172 25.15 24.98 1.71
CA ALA A 172 26.54 25.40 1.59
C ALA A 172 27.23 24.53 0.54
N ALA A 173 27.93 25.17 -0.41
CA ALA A 173 28.60 24.48 -1.50
C ALA A 173 29.29 23.23 -0.92
N ALA A 174 28.95 22.06 -1.49
CA ALA A 174 29.57 20.81 -1.07
C ALA A 174 31.08 21.05 -0.94
N GLU A 175 31.67 20.63 0.19
CA GLU A 175 33.11 20.71 0.36
C GLU A 175 33.79 20.18 -0.92
N ASP A 176 34.93 20.77 -1.31
CA ASP A 176 35.70 20.27 -2.44
C ASP A 176 36.24 18.88 -2.08
N VAL A 177 35.41 17.86 -2.29
CA VAL A 177 35.71 16.47 -1.96
C VAL A 177 36.69 15.97 -3.00
N ASP A 178 37.89 15.58 -2.54
CA ASP A 178 38.84 14.85 -3.36
C ASP A 178 38.27 13.47 -3.73
N MET A 179 37.55 13.42 -4.85
CA MET A 179 36.92 12.19 -5.33
C MET A 179 37.92 11.11 -5.71
N ALA A 180 39.18 11.46 -6.01
CA ALA A 180 40.22 10.47 -6.28
C ALA A 180 40.62 9.77 -4.98
N ALA A 181 40.86 10.52 -3.91
CA ALA A 181 41.16 9.97 -2.59
C ALA A 181 39.99 9.13 -2.03
N VAL A 182 38.74 9.58 -2.23
CA VAL A 182 37.58 8.78 -1.82
C VAL A 182 37.49 7.48 -2.60
N THR A 183 37.63 7.54 -3.93
CA THR A 183 37.57 6.33 -4.77
C THR A 183 38.66 5.33 -4.38
N GLU A 184 39.87 5.80 -4.09
CA GLU A 184 40.97 4.98 -3.59
C GLU A 184 40.63 4.31 -2.24
N ALA A 185 40.09 5.07 -1.28
CA ALA A 185 39.69 4.53 0.01
C ALA A 185 38.55 3.50 -0.10
N VAL A 186 37.58 3.72 -0.97
CA VAL A 186 36.49 2.77 -1.24
C VAL A 186 37.02 1.49 -1.89
N ASN A 187 37.94 1.61 -2.85
CA ASN A 187 38.60 0.44 -3.45
C ASN A 187 39.41 -0.35 -2.40
N ALA A 188 40.10 0.33 -1.47
CA ALA A 188 40.82 -0.32 -0.38
C ALA A 188 39.87 -1.05 0.58
N LEU A 189 38.69 -0.48 0.87
CA LEU A 189 37.66 -1.15 1.66
C LEU A 189 37.19 -2.44 0.99
N TRP A 190 36.97 -2.43 -0.34
CA TRP A 190 36.57 -3.64 -1.06
C TRP A 190 37.68 -4.68 -1.17
N ALA A 191 38.93 -4.26 -1.35
CA ALA A 191 40.06 -5.19 -1.30
C ALA A 191 40.16 -5.89 0.08
N GLU A 192 39.91 -5.16 1.17
CA GLU A 192 39.86 -5.73 2.52
C GLU A 192 38.63 -6.65 2.70
N TYR A 193 37.49 -6.29 2.10
CA TYR A 193 36.30 -7.13 2.07
C TYR A 193 36.62 -8.48 1.40
N GLU A 194 37.12 -8.45 0.17
CA GLU A 194 37.51 -9.64 -0.61
C GLU A 194 38.49 -10.51 0.16
N ALA A 195 39.58 -9.92 0.67
CA ALA A 195 40.60 -10.63 1.43
C ALA A 195 40.04 -11.27 2.72
N SER A 196 39.08 -10.63 3.39
CA SER A 196 38.44 -11.18 4.58
C SER A 196 37.51 -12.34 4.24
N VAL A 197 36.80 -12.26 3.12
CA VAL A 197 35.93 -13.35 2.61
C VAL A 197 36.77 -14.57 2.22
N GLU A 198 37.83 -14.37 1.44
CA GLU A 198 38.74 -15.44 1.00
C GLU A 198 39.50 -16.07 2.17
N ALA A 199 39.84 -15.29 3.19
CA ALA A 199 40.44 -15.81 4.43
C ALA A 199 39.46 -16.59 5.31
N GLY A 200 38.14 -16.48 5.06
CA GLY A 200 37.12 -17.02 5.96
C GLY A 200 37.12 -16.37 7.35
N ASP A 201 37.55 -15.11 7.44
CA ASP A 201 37.67 -14.37 8.69
C ASP A 201 36.50 -13.38 8.86
N ALA A 202 35.44 -13.84 9.50
CA ALA A 202 34.23 -13.05 9.71
C ALA A 202 34.44 -11.87 10.68
N ASP A 203 35.41 -11.93 11.59
CA ASP A 203 35.69 -10.83 12.52
C ASP A 203 36.40 -9.69 11.79
N ARG A 204 37.42 -10.03 11.00
CA ARG A 204 38.10 -9.09 10.10
C ARG A 204 37.12 -8.44 9.13
N TRP A 205 36.25 -9.25 8.52
CA TRP A 205 35.18 -8.76 7.66
C TRP A 205 34.20 -7.83 8.42
N GLY A 206 33.88 -8.17 9.66
CA GLY A 206 33.03 -7.37 10.54
C GLY A 206 33.58 -6.00 10.88
N GLU A 207 34.90 -5.80 10.90
CA GLU A 207 35.51 -4.49 11.15
C GLU A 207 35.23 -3.46 10.07
N LEU A 208 34.80 -3.90 8.88
CA LEU A 208 34.38 -3.03 7.78
C LEU A 208 33.00 -2.40 8.00
N TRP A 209 32.24 -2.87 8.98
CA TRP A 209 30.90 -2.39 9.27
C TRP A 209 30.88 -1.41 10.44
N VAL A 210 29.96 -0.45 10.35
CA VAL A 210 29.55 0.34 11.52
C VAL A 210 28.65 -0.49 12.44
N ASP A 211 28.58 -0.13 13.71
CA ASP A 211 27.86 -0.92 14.72
C ASP A 211 26.35 -1.03 14.44
N ASP A 212 25.73 0.02 13.89
CA ASP A 212 24.33 0.10 13.48
C ASP A 212 24.12 -0.15 11.97
N GLY A 213 25.06 -0.88 11.34
CA GLY A 213 24.97 -1.28 9.95
C GLY A 213 23.72 -2.12 9.66
N VAL A 214 23.20 -2.04 8.43
CA VAL A 214 22.04 -2.83 8.00
C VAL A 214 22.32 -3.49 6.65
N LYS A 215 22.04 -4.79 6.55
CA LYS A 215 22.24 -5.58 5.33
C LYS A 215 20.93 -6.21 4.87
N TYR A 216 20.69 -6.13 3.57
CA TYR A 216 19.50 -6.65 2.88
C TYR A 216 19.91 -7.83 1.97
N PRO A 217 20.11 -9.04 2.52
CA PRO A 217 20.43 -10.21 1.71
C PRO A 217 19.24 -10.64 0.83
N PRO A 218 19.49 -11.24 -0.34
CA PRO A 218 18.43 -11.83 -1.14
C PRO A 218 17.80 -13.03 -0.40
N ASP A 219 16.50 -13.23 -0.60
CA ASP A 219 15.73 -14.39 -0.11
C ASP A 219 15.78 -14.63 1.42
N GLY A 220 16.22 -13.63 2.20
CA GLY A 220 16.40 -13.71 3.64
C GLY A 220 15.82 -12.53 4.42
N PRO A 221 15.80 -12.61 5.77
CA PRO A 221 15.37 -11.51 6.60
C PRO A 221 16.37 -10.35 6.58
N LEU A 222 15.88 -9.16 6.89
CA LEU A 222 16.69 -7.98 7.17
C LEU A 222 17.68 -8.27 8.31
N LEU A 223 18.95 -7.88 8.14
CA LEU A 223 19.98 -7.99 9.18
C LEU A 223 20.30 -6.60 9.75
N GLU A 224 19.96 -6.37 11.01
CA GLU A 224 20.19 -5.10 11.70
C GLU A 224 21.29 -5.22 12.76
N GLY A 225 22.28 -4.33 12.68
CA GLY A 225 23.44 -4.25 13.54
C GLY A 225 24.59 -5.18 13.13
N LYS A 226 25.83 -4.74 13.41
CA LYS A 226 27.08 -5.46 13.09
C LYS A 226 27.07 -6.91 13.57
N ALA A 227 26.54 -7.19 14.76
CA ALA A 227 26.49 -8.54 15.31
C ALA A 227 25.65 -9.51 14.47
N ALA A 228 24.46 -9.09 14.01
CA ALA A 228 23.60 -9.93 13.17
C ALA A 228 24.26 -10.21 11.81
N ILE A 229 24.87 -9.17 11.23
CA ILE A 229 25.56 -9.21 9.94
C ILE A 229 26.77 -10.16 9.99
N VAL A 230 27.60 -10.04 11.03
CA VAL A 230 28.78 -10.91 11.22
C VAL A 230 28.38 -12.35 11.51
N ASN A 231 27.34 -12.59 12.33
CA ASN A 231 26.86 -13.95 12.60
C ASN A 231 26.37 -14.64 11.32
N ASN A 232 25.61 -13.92 10.48
CA ASN A 232 25.18 -14.45 9.19
C ASN A 232 26.38 -14.78 8.27
N MET A 233 27.42 -13.94 8.26
CA MET A 233 28.64 -14.23 7.50
C MET A 233 29.39 -15.45 8.04
N ARG A 234 29.45 -15.63 9.37
CA ARG A 234 30.03 -16.83 10.01
C ARG A 234 29.31 -18.11 9.59
N GLU A 235 27.98 -18.09 9.52
CA GLU A 235 27.19 -19.24 9.06
C GLU A 235 27.53 -19.60 7.62
N TRP A 236 27.59 -18.61 6.72
CA TRP A 236 27.99 -18.84 5.34
C TRP A 236 29.42 -19.40 5.23
N MET A 237 30.38 -18.81 5.95
CA MET A 237 31.77 -19.29 6.00
C MET A 237 31.91 -20.67 6.67
N ALA A 238 30.96 -21.09 7.50
CA ALA A 238 30.93 -22.46 8.05
C ALA A 238 30.51 -23.50 6.99
N MET A 239 29.74 -23.08 6.00
CA MET A 239 29.21 -23.94 4.93
C MET A 239 30.10 -23.97 3.68
N ALA A 240 30.74 -22.86 3.35
CA ALA A 240 31.50 -22.68 2.11
C ALA A 240 32.90 -22.12 2.34
N ILE A 241 33.77 -22.30 1.34
CA ILE A 241 35.08 -21.66 1.21
C ILE A 241 35.01 -20.77 -0.03
N ALA A 242 35.27 -19.46 0.11
CA ALA A 242 35.52 -18.59 -1.04
C ALA A 242 36.91 -18.87 -1.57
N ASN A 243 37.01 -19.24 -2.84
CA ASN A 243 38.27 -19.40 -3.54
C ASN A 243 38.74 -18.08 -4.15
N GLU A 244 37.78 -17.29 -4.64
CA GLU A 244 38.02 -15.98 -5.24
C GLU A 244 36.78 -15.09 -5.02
N ALA A 245 36.99 -13.87 -4.56
CA ALA A 245 35.96 -12.84 -4.45
C ALA A 245 36.38 -11.60 -5.24
N THR A 246 35.46 -11.01 -5.99
CA THR A 246 35.72 -9.81 -6.78
C THR A 246 34.54 -8.86 -6.69
N ILE A 247 34.83 -7.60 -6.38
CA ILE A 247 33.91 -6.48 -6.31
C ILE A 247 34.38 -5.41 -7.29
N THR A 248 33.54 -5.09 -8.27
CA THR A 248 33.84 -4.08 -9.29
C THR A 248 32.96 -2.86 -9.07
N ASN A 249 33.57 -1.74 -8.73
CA ASN A 249 32.91 -0.44 -8.64
C ASN A 249 32.52 0.07 -10.04
N HIS A 250 31.27 0.51 -10.19
CA HIS A 250 30.83 1.27 -11.37
C HIS A 250 30.72 2.77 -11.07
N THR A 251 30.26 3.13 -9.88
CA THR A 251 30.05 4.53 -9.49
C THR A 251 30.35 4.68 -8.01
N VAL A 252 31.05 5.77 -7.66
CA VAL A 252 31.27 6.25 -6.30
C VAL A 252 30.88 7.72 -6.29
N GLU A 253 29.86 8.06 -5.50
CA GLU A 253 29.37 9.43 -5.30
C GLU A 253 29.40 9.76 -3.81
N VAL A 254 29.57 11.04 -3.45
CA VAL A 254 29.65 11.48 -2.05
C VAL A 254 28.64 12.58 -1.78
N ALA A 255 27.97 12.50 -0.64
CA ALA A 255 27.18 13.59 -0.08
C ALA A 255 27.42 13.68 1.44
N GLY A 256 28.16 14.70 1.87
CA GLY A 256 28.58 14.85 3.27
C GLY A 256 29.40 13.66 3.74
N ASP A 257 29.01 13.07 4.87
CA ASP A 257 29.67 11.92 5.49
C ASP A 257 29.26 10.57 4.88
N PHE A 258 28.57 10.56 3.74
CA PHE A 258 28.12 9.33 3.09
C PHE A 258 28.68 9.19 1.68
N ALA A 259 29.09 7.96 1.34
CA ALA A 259 29.43 7.58 -0.03
C ALA A 259 28.42 6.54 -0.55
N PHE A 260 27.96 6.73 -1.79
CA PHE A 260 27.02 5.86 -2.49
C PHE A 260 27.79 5.09 -3.55
N VAL A 261 27.81 3.76 -3.41
CA VAL A 261 28.64 2.88 -4.21
C VAL A 261 27.76 1.82 -4.85
N ARG A 262 27.86 1.64 -6.16
CA ARG A 262 27.20 0.55 -6.89
C ARG A 262 28.16 -0.17 -7.79
N GLY A 263 27.92 -1.46 -7.97
CA GLY A 263 28.82 -2.30 -8.74
C GLY A 263 28.30 -3.70 -8.97
N LEU A 264 29.23 -4.55 -9.39
CA LEU A 264 29.05 -5.98 -9.55
C LEU A 264 29.86 -6.73 -8.52
N PHE A 265 29.40 -7.91 -8.14
CA PHE A 265 30.21 -8.85 -7.38
C PHE A 265 30.23 -10.21 -8.08
N ARG A 266 31.30 -10.95 -7.84
CA ARG A 266 31.42 -12.37 -8.15
C ARG A 266 32.17 -13.06 -7.02
N VAL A 267 31.71 -14.23 -6.60
CA VAL A 267 32.37 -15.10 -5.64
C VAL A 267 32.35 -16.52 -6.20
N ASP A 268 33.53 -17.05 -6.47
CA ASP A 268 33.74 -18.45 -6.82
C ASP A 268 34.07 -19.19 -5.51
N ALA A 269 33.20 -20.12 -5.11
CA ALA A 269 33.26 -20.81 -3.83
C ALA A 269 33.14 -22.34 -3.98
N GLU A 270 33.43 -23.08 -2.92
CA GLU A 270 33.18 -24.52 -2.82
C GLU A 270 32.44 -24.85 -1.52
N LEU A 271 31.49 -25.79 -1.59
CA LEU A 271 30.79 -26.29 -0.39
C LEU A 271 31.70 -27.22 0.40
N LYS A 272 31.87 -26.95 1.70
CA LYS A 272 32.70 -27.79 2.59
C LYS A 272 32.18 -29.21 2.74
N ALA A 273 30.87 -29.43 2.54
CA ALA A 273 30.24 -30.74 2.71
C ALA A 273 30.65 -31.77 1.65
N ASN A 274 30.91 -31.34 0.41
CA ASN A 274 31.11 -32.23 -0.73
C ASN A 274 32.10 -31.71 -1.79
N GLY A 275 32.69 -30.53 -1.60
CA GLY A 275 33.59 -29.89 -2.57
C GLY A 275 32.89 -29.40 -3.85
N MET A 276 31.56 -29.29 -3.84
CA MET A 276 30.82 -28.83 -5.02
C MET A 276 31.12 -27.35 -5.28
N PRO A 277 31.55 -26.97 -6.50
CA PRO A 277 31.77 -25.58 -6.84
C PRO A 277 30.44 -24.82 -6.94
N VAL A 278 30.42 -23.61 -6.38
CA VAL A 278 29.28 -22.68 -6.39
C VAL A 278 29.79 -21.33 -6.86
N VAL A 279 29.13 -20.78 -7.87
CA VAL A 279 29.41 -19.42 -8.35
C VAL A 279 28.25 -18.52 -7.95
N MET A 280 28.57 -17.41 -7.29
CA MET A 280 27.61 -16.38 -6.95
C MET A 280 28.04 -15.08 -7.62
N ASP A 281 27.25 -14.58 -8.57
CA ASP A 281 27.48 -13.27 -9.15
C ASP A 281 26.21 -12.43 -9.11
N GLY A 282 26.36 -11.11 -9.16
CA GLY A 282 25.24 -10.22 -8.97
C GLY A 282 25.60 -8.74 -8.97
N LYS A 283 24.66 -7.93 -8.49
CA LYS A 283 24.80 -6.48 -8.37
C LYS A 283 24.61 -6.07 -6.91
N TYR A 284 25.25 -4.98 -6.53
CA TYR A 284 25.08 -4.40 -5.21
C TYR A 284 24.92 -2.88 -5.27
N MET A 285 24.36 -2.34 -4.19
CA MET A 285 24.37 -0.94 -3.83
C MET A 285 24.70 -0.86 -2.34
N SER A 286 25.70 -0.06 -1.98
CA SER A 286 26.10 0.16 -0.60
C SER A 286 26.17 1.66 -0.31
N ILE A 287 25.78 2.03 0.91
CA ILE A 287 26.04 3.33 1.49
C ILE A 287 27.14 3.14 2.52
N LEU A 288 28.24 3.86 2.35
CA LEU A 288 29.34 3.92 3.30
C LEU A 288 29.21 5.17 4.15
N GLN A 289 29.60 5.09 5.42
CA GLN A 289 29.65 6.22 6.33
C GLN A 289 31.10 6.53 6.68
N ARG A 290 31.45 7.81 6.61
CA ARG A 290 32.74 8.33 7.04
C ARG A 290 32.81 8.30 8.56
N GLN A 291 33.86 7.71 9.09
CA GLN A 291 34.14 7.65 10.52
C GLN A 291 34.92 8.89 10.95
N ALA A 292 34.99 9.13 12.27
CA ALA A 292 35.69 10.30 12.82
C ALA A 292 37.19 10.33 12.49
N ASP A 293 37.80 9.19 12.20
CA ASP A 293 39.20 9.06 11.77
C ASP A 293 39.39 9.23 10.25
N GLY A 294 38.31 9.50 9.51
CA GLY A 294 38.30 9.65 8.06
C GLY A 294 38.19 8.35 7.28
N SER A 295 38.21 7.18 7.94
CA SER A 295 37.97 5.89 7.30
C SER A 295 36.52 5.75 6.84
N TRP A 296 36.26 4.88 5.88
CA TRP A 296 34.91 4.55 5.43
C TRP A 296 34.52 3.18 5.97
N LYS A 297 33.25 3.01 6.35
CA LYS A 297 32.68 1.73 6.76
C LYS A 297 31.30 1.51 6.16
N LEU A 298 30.92 0.25 5.95
CA LEU A 298 29.61 -0.16 5.45
C LEU A 298 28.52 0.24 6.45
N TYR A 299 27.59 1.08 6.00
CA TYR A 299 26.44 1.53 6.78
C TYR A 299 25.16 0.86 6.29
N ARG A 300 24.91 0.84 4.98
CA ARG A 300 23.81 0.11 4.36
C ARG A 300 24.33 -0.71 3.19
N ASP A 301 23.84 -1.93 3.04
CA ASP A 301 24.24 -2.80 1.93
C ASP A 301 23.06 -3.61 1.44
N ILE A 302 22.80 -3.55 0.13
CA ILE A 302 21.82 -4.40 -0.54
C ILE A 302 22.46 -5.01 -1.77
N PHE A 303 22.22 -6.31 -1.97
CA PHE A 303 22.71 -7.02 -3.13
C PHE A 303 21.68 -8.03 -3.62
N ASN A 304 21.76 -8.39 -4.89
CA ASN A 304 20.96 -9.45 -5.49
C ASN A 304 21.86 -10.43 -6.23
N SER A 305 21.46 -11.70 -6.28
CA SER A 305 22.13 -12.70 -7.12
C SER A 305 21.50 -12.75 -8.52
N ASN A 306 22.33 -13.00 -9.53
CA ASN A 306 21.88 -13.37 -10.88
C ASN A 306 21.44 -14.83 -10.96
N ALA A 307 21.78 -15.66 -9.97
CA ALA A 307 21.29 -17.01 -9.90
C ALA A 307 19.76 -16.99 -9.77
N PRO A 308 19.02 -17.78 -10.57
CA PRO A 308 17.58 -17.93 -10.37
C PRO A 308 17.32 -18.43 -8.94
N PRO A 309 16.21 -18.03 -8.30
CA PRO A 309 15.83 -18.57 -7.00
C PRO A 309 15.91 -20.09 -7.06
N ALA A 310 16.50 -20.71 -6.03
CA ALA A 310 16.46 -22.16 -5.92
C ALA A 310 14.99 -22.59 -6.05
N PRO A 311 14.64 -23.53 -6.95
CA PRO A 311 13.28 -24.03 -7.02
C PRO A 311 12.86 -24.41 -5.60
N VAL A 312 11.81 -23.78 -5.07
CA VAL A 312 11.23 -24.24 -3.82
C VAL A 312 10.82 -25.67 -4.12
N ALA A 313 11.54 -26.64 -3.55
CA ALA A 313 11.21 -28.04 -3.71
C ALA A 313 9.83 -28.21 -3.06
N ALA A 314 8.79 -28.18 -3.89
CA ALA A 314 7.49 -28.67 -3.48
C ALA A 314 7.71 -30.10 -2.96
N PRO A 315 7.07 -30.51 -1.86
CA PRO A 315 7.17 -31.88 -1.39
C PRO A 315 6.89 -32.80 -2.58
N GLU A 316 7.83 -33.71 -2.87
CA GLU A 316 7.74 -34.62 -4.00
C GLU A 316 6.40 -35.36 -3.91
N THR A 317 5.46 -34.95 -4.75
CA THR A 317 4.20 -35.65 -4.93
C THR A 317 4.44 -36.60 -6.08
N ASP A 318 4.31 -37.91 -5.87
CA ASP A 318 4.54 -38.90 -6.92
C ASP A 318 3.59 -38.63 -8.10
N ALA A 319 4.16 -38.20 -9.23
CA ALA A 319 3.39 -37.84 -10.42
C ALA A 319 2.56 -39.02 -10.96
N ASN A 320 3.00 -40.26 -10.73
CA ASN A 320 2.23 -41.44 -11.11
C ASN A 320 1.01 -41.62 -10.21
N GLU A 321 1.15 -41.43 -8.88
CA GLU A 321 0.03 -41.51 -7.94
C GLU A 321 -1.05 -40.46 -8.26
N VAL A 322 -0.63 -39.24 -8.61
CA VAL A 322 -1.55 -38.16 -9.00
C VAL A 322 -2.23 -38.47 -10.33
N SER A 323 -1.48 -38.98 -11.31
CA SER A 323 -2.05 -39.43 -12.59
C SER A 323 -3.09 -40.52 -12.39
N ASP A 324 -2.83 -41.49 -11.51
CA ASP A 324 -3.78 -42.55 -11.17
C ASP A 324 -5.03 -42.00 -10.46
N ALA A 325 -4.86 -41.04 -9.54
CA ALA A 325 -5.97 -40.39 -8.84
C ALA A 325 -6.86 -39.57 -9.80
N VAL A 326 -6.27 -38.80 -10.71
CA VAL A 326 -6.99 -38.05 -11.75
C VAL A 326 -7.76 -39.00 -12.66
N ASN A 327 -7.13 -40.08 -13.14
CA ASN A 327 -7.81 -41.06 -13.98
C ASN A 327 -8.90 -41.83 -13.22
N ALA A 328 -8.76 -42.03 -11.91
CA ALA A 328 -9.82 -42.59 -11.08
C ALA A 328 -11.03 -41.64 -10.96
N ILE A 329 -10.80 -40.33 -10.86
CA ILE A 329 -11.88 -39.32 -10.90
C ILE A 329 -12.63 -39.40 -12.23
N TRP A 330 -11.93 -39.52 -13.37
CA TRP A 330 -12.59 -39.66 -14.67
C TRP A 330 -13.41 -40.93 -14.81
N ARG A 331 -12.90 -42.08 -14.37
CA ARG A 331 -13.71 -43.33 -14.36
C ARG A 331 -14.98 -43.19 -13.52
N GLU A 332 -14.91 -42.52 -12.37
CA GLU A 332 -16.09 -42.28 -11.53
C GLU A 332 -17.04 -41.24 -12.14
N TYR A 333 -16.50 -40.22 -12.81
CA TYR A 333 -17.27 -39.23 -13.57
C TYR A 333 -18.09 -39.93 -14.66
N GLU A 334 -17.45 -40.75 -15.50
CA GLU A 334 -18.10 -41.54 -16.54
C GLU A 334 -19.17 -42.47 -15.96
N ALA A 335 -18.80 -43.23 -14.92
CA ALA A 335 -19.71 -44.20 -14.31
C ALA A 335 -20.94 -43.55 -13.67
N SER A 336 -20.79 -42.38 -13.04
CA SER A 336 -21.89 -41.64 -12.44
C SER A 336 -22.82 -41.03 -13.49
N GLN A 337 -22.29 -40.47 -14.59
CA GLN A 337 -23.12 -39.98 -15.70
C GLN A 337 -23.89 -41.11 -16.40
N LEU A 338 -23.24 -42.24 -16.67
CA LEU A 338 -23.88 -43.41 -17.29
C LEU A 338 -24.96 -44.03 -16.39
N ALA A 339 -24.76 -43.98 -15.07
CA ALA A 339 -25.75 -44.43 -14.09
C ALA A 339 -26.88 -43.42 -13.86
N GLY A 340 -26.71 -42.16 -14.30
CA GLY A 340 -27.60 -41.05 -13.96
C GLY A 340 -27.63 -40.74 -12.46
N ASP A 341 -26.47 -40.82 -11.79
CA ASP A 341 -26.31 -40.60 -10.36
C ASP A 341 -25.62 -39.25 -10.05
N PRO A 342 -26.39 -38.16 -9.90
CA PRO A 342 -25.84 -36.83 -9.64
C PRO A 342 -25.16 -36.74 -8.27
N VAL A 343 -25.49 -37.62 -7.32
CA VAL A 343 -24.90 -37.59 -5.96
C VAL A 343 -23.47 -38.09 -6.01
N ARG A 344 -23.22 -39.18 -6.75
CA ARG A 344 -21.85 -39.68 -6.99
C ARG A 344 -21.05 -38.67 -7.81
N TRP A 345 -21.66 -38.12 -8.85
CA TRP A 345 -20.99 -37.18 -9.75
C TRP A 345 -20.54 -35.90 -9.03
N ILE A 346 -21.42 -35.26 -8.26
CA ILE A 346 -21.05 -34.01 -7.57
C ILE A 346 -20.02 -34.21 -6.47
N ALA A 347 -19.90 -35.42 -5.90
CA ALA A 347 -18.90 -35.72 -4.89
C ALA A 347 -17.45 -35.56 -5.42
N LEU A 348 -17.25 -35.56 -6.73
CA LEU A 348 -15.94 -35.35 -7.38
C LEU A 348 -15.48 -33.89 -7.37
N TRP A 349 -16.39 -32.95 -7.10
CA TRP A 349 -16.11 -31.51 -7.16
C TRP A 349 -15.67 -30.92 -5.82
N ALA A 350 -14.75 -29.97 -5.89
CA ALA A 350 -14.42 -29.09 -4.78
C ALA A 350 -15.62 -28.16 -4.48
N ASP A 351 -15.78 -27.74 -3.23
CA ASP A 351 -16.92 -26.92 -2.81
C ASP A 351 -16.98 -25.56 -3.54
N ASP A 352 -15.81 -24.99 -3.84
CA ASP A 352 -15.60 -23.77 -4.63
C ASP A 352 -15.25 -24.05 -6.11
N GLY A 353 -15.67 -25.21 -6.63
CA GLY A 353 -15.46 -25.60 -8.02
C GLY A 353 -16.10 -24.65 -9.02
N VAL A 354 -15.51 -24.52 -10.21
CA VAL A 354 -16.07 -23.72 -11.32
C VAL A 354 -16.05 -24.55 -12.60
N GLN A 355 -17.21 -24.65 -13.25
CA GLN A 355 -17.34 -25.25 -14.57
C GLN A 355 -17.55 -24.17 -15.63
N MET A 356 -16.85 -24.25 -16.75
CA MET A 356 -16.89 -23.30 -17.87
C MET A 356 -17.31 -24.01 -19.16
N PRO A 357 -18.61 -24.32 -19.33
CA PRO A 357 -19.11 -25.02 -20.50
C PRO A 357 -19.27 -24.09 -21.72
N PRO A 358 -19.19 -24.62 -22.95
CA PRO A 358 -19.34 -23.83 -24.18
C PRO A 358 -20.65 -23.04 -24.24
N GLY A 359 -20.58 -21.82 -24.78
CA GLY A 359 -21.77 -21.01 -25.09
C GLY A 359 -22.58 -20.52 -23.88
N SER A 360 -22.06 -20.62 -22.65
CA SER A 360 -22.75 -20.15 -21.45
C SER A 360 -21.78 -19.51 -20.43
N PRO A 361 -22.28 -18.67 -19.49
CA PRO A 361 -21.46 -18.15 -18.40
C PRO A 361 -20.89 -19.28 -17.50
N PRO A 362 -19.77 -19.03 -16.79
CA PRO A 362 -19.25 -19.97 -15.80
C PRO A 362 -20.28 -20.33 -14.73
N VAL A 363 -20.36 -21.62 -14.38
CA VAL A 363 -21.14 -22.13 -13.27
C VAL A 363 -20.23 -22.18 -12.04
N VAL A 364 -20.49 -21.31 -11.06
CA VAL A 364 -19.62 -21.10 -9.91
C VAL A 364 -20.21 -21.75 -8.66
N GLY A 365 -19.42 -22.61 -8.02
CA GLY A 365 -19.74 -23.29 -6.77
C GLY A 365 -20.46 -24.62 -6.96
N LYS A 366 -20.15 -25.58 -6.09
CA LYS A 366 -20.64 -26.96 -6.14
C LYS A 366 -22.17 -27.08 -6.17
N ALA A 367 -22.88 -26.25 -5.42
CA ALA A 367 -24.35 -26.27 -5.42
C ALA A 367 -24.96 -25.86 -6.77
N ALA A 368 -24.37 -24.90 -7.48
CA ALA A 368 -24.84 -24.49 -8.79
C ALA A 368 -24.53 -25.55 -9.87
N ILE A 369 -23.37 -26.20 -9.74
CA ILE A 369 -22.94 -27.30 -10.61
C ILE A 369 -23.87 -28.53 -10.43
N ASP A 370 -24.19 -28.91 -9.18
CA ASP A 370 -25.15 -29.99 -8.86
C ASP A 370 -26.53 -29.72 -9.44
N ALA A 371 -27.04 -28.48 -9.28
CA ALA A 371 -28.35 -28.11 -9.79
C ALA A 371 -28.43 -28.22 -11.32
N ARG A 372 -27.36 -27.84 -12.02
CA ARG A 372 -27.27 -27.95 -13.48
C ARG A 372 -27.23 -29.41 -13.94
N ASP A 373 -26.39 -30.23 -13.31
CA ASP A 373 -26.26 -31.65 -13.66
C ASP A 373 -27.57 -32.42 -13.40
N ARG A 374 -28.22 -32.18 -12.26
CA ARG A 374 -29.55 -32.76 -11.97
C ARG A 374 -30.61 -32.37 -13.00
N ALA A 375 -30.58 -31.12 -13.47
CA ALA A 375 -31.51 -30.65 -14.49
C ALA A 375 -31.25 -31.34 -15.84
N ASP A 376 -29.99 -31.57 -16.20
CA ASP A 376 -29.61 -32.32 -17.39
C ASP A 376 -30.04 -33.79 -17.29
N LEU A 377 -29.64 -34.49 -16.23
CA LEU A 377 -29.96 -35.91 -16.00
C LEU A 377 -31.47 -36.16 -15.84
N ALA A 378 -32.28 -35.14 -15.55
CA ALA A 378 -33.74 -35.27 -15.53
C ALA A 378 -34.33 -35.47 -16.93
N VAL A 379 -33.71 -34.88 -17.96
CA VAL A 379 -34.21 -34.89 -19.34
C VAL A 379 -33.38 -35.74 -20.28
N ASN A 380 -32.12 -36.01 -19.94
CA ASN A 380 -31.16 -36.71 -20.77
C ASN A 380 -30.75 -38.05 -20.15
N GLN A 381 -30.38 -39.00 -21.00
CA GLN A 381 -29.76 -40.27 -20.62
C GLN A 381 -28.49 -40.46 -21.43
N TYR A 382 -27.36 -40.63 -20.73
CA TYR A 382 -26.07 -40.94 -21.33
C TYR A 382 -25.95 -42.45 -21.56
N SER A 383 -25.56 -42.84 -22.78
CA SER A 383 -25.25 -44.23 -23.13
C SER A 383 -23.78 -44.47 -23.43
N GLU A 384 -23.01 -43.40 -23.62
CA GLU A 384 -21.56 -43.42 -23.74
C GLU A 384 -21.00 -42.15 -23.10
N PHE A 385 -19.95 -42.30 -22.30
CA PHE A 385 -19.19 -41.20 -21.75
C PHE A 385 -17.76 -41.70 -21.58
N VAL A 386 -16.82 -41.13 -22.33
CA VAL A 386 -15.39 -41.50 -22.30
C VAL A 386 -14.58 -40.22 -22.19
N ILE A 387 -13.66 -40.16 -21.25
CA ILE A 387 -12.72 -39.06 -21.02
C ILE A 387 -11.31 -39.64 -21.02
N ASP A 388 -10.51 -39.27 -22.02
CA ASP A 388 -9.13 -39.73 -22.16
C ASP A 388 -8.17 -38.60 -21.78
N SER A 389 -7.37 -38.80 -20.73
CA SER A 389 -6.26 -37.91 -20.36
C SER A 389 -5.07 -38.15 -21.28
N GLU A 390 -4.61 -37.11 -21.98
CA GLU A 390 -3.38 -37.17 -22.79
C GLU A 390 -2.15 -36.70 -21.98
N GLU A 391 -2.38 -35.86 -20.97
CA GLU A 391 -1.37 -35.26 -20.12
C GLU A 391 -1.97 -35.04 -18.73
N VAL A 392 -1.19 -35.38 -17.70
CA VAL A 392 -1.46 -35.04 -16.31
C VAL A 392 -0.16 -34.54 -15.69
N GLU A 393 -0.19 -33.34 -15.12
CA GLU A 393 0.97 -32.68 -14.52
C GLU A 393 0.58 -32.18 -13.12
N VAL A 394 1.51 -32.24 -12.18
CA VAL A 394 1.30 -31.87 -10.77
C VAL A 394 2.24 -30.76 -10.33
N SER A 395 1.74 -29.82 -9.54
CA SER A 395 2.50 -28.78 -8.87
C SER A 395 1.92 -28.54 -7.47
N GLY A 396 2.56 -29.13 -6.46
CA GLY A 396 2.09 -29.08 -5.07
C GLY A 396 0.68 -29.65 -4.92
N ASP A 397 -0.25 -28.84 -4.39
CA ASP A 397 -1.65 -29.22 -4.18
C ASP A 397 -2.54 -29.03 -5.41
N LEU A 398 -1.97 -28.69 -6.57
CA LEU A 398 -2.70 -28.58 -7.84
C LEU A 398 -2.20 -29.62 -8.84
N ALA A 399 -3.11 -30.14 -9.63
CA ALA A 399 -2.80 -30.90 -10.83
C ALA A 399 -3.62 -30.37 -11.99
N PHE A 400 -3.11 -30.45 -13.22
CA PHE A 400 -3.94 -30.23 -14.40
C PHE A 400 -3.93 -31.47 -15.28
N ALA A 401 -5.06 -31.72 -15.93
CA ALA A 401 -5.17 -32.70 -17.00
C ALA A 401 -5.74 -32.03 -18.25
N ARG A 402 -5.23 -32.43 -19.42
CA ARG A 402 -5.88 -32.13 -20.70
C ARG A 402 -6.05 -33.40 -21.51
N GLY A 403 -7.04 -33.39 -22.38
CA GLY A 403 -7.30 -34.52 -23.24
C GLY A 403 -8.59 -34.37 -24.02
N THR A 404 -9.20 -35.51 -24.35
CA THR A 404 -10.40 -35.57 -25.20
C THR A 404 -11.57 -36.24 -24.49
N PHE A 405 -12.78 -35.99 -24.97
CA PHE A 405 -13.97 -36.69 -24.49
C PHE A 405 -14.87 -37.11 -25.66
N LYS A 406 -15.65 -38.17 -25.45
CA LYS A 406 -16.73 -38.62 -26.33
C LYS A 406 -17.96 -38.95 -25.51
N VAL A 407 -19.11 -38.46 -25.95
CA VAL A 407 -20.37 -38.58 -25.23
C VAL A 407 -21.48 -38.91 -26.21
N THR A 408 -22.27 -39.93 -25.88
CA THR A 408 -23.54 -40.22 -26.56
C THR A 408 -24.67 -40.02 -25.58
N VAL A 409 -25.63 -39.18 -25.95
CA VAL A 409 -26.77 -38.80 -25.11
C VAL A 409 -28.07 -38.88 -25.89
N THR A 410 -29.12 -39.40 -25.26
CA THR A 410 -30.46 -39.49 -25.82
C THR A 410 -31.43 -38.76 -24.90
N ALA A 411 -32.31 -37.94 -25.47
CA ALA A 411 -33.38 -37.31 -24.71
C ALA A 411 -34.36 -38.38 -24.21
N LYS A 412 -34.74 -38.33 -22.92
CA LYS A 412 -35.70 -39.26 -22.32
C LYS A 412 -37.11 -39.14 -22.89
N SER A 413 -37.42 -38.02 -23.56
CA SER A 413 -38.65 -37.86 -24.35
C SER A 413 -38.69 -38.71 -25.62
N GLY A 414 -37.58 -39.38 -25.98
CA GLY A 414 -37.39 -40.07 -27.24
C GLY A 414 -36.70 -39.19 -28.29
N GLY A 415 -36.16 -39.84 -29.33
CA GLY A 415 -35.37 -39.21 -30.40
C GLY A 415 -34.17 -40.07 -30.79
N ASP A 416 -33.46 -39.64 -31.84
CA ASP A 416 -32.19 -40.25 -32.23
C ASP A 416 -31.07 -39.84 -31.24
N PRO A 417 -30.12 -40.73 -30.91
CA PRO A 417 -28.97 -40.37 -30.07
C PRO A 417 -28.14 -39.23 -30.67
N MET A 418 -27.69 -38.32 -29.81
CA MET A 418 -26.76 -37.25 -30.15
C MET A 418 -25.35 -37.65 -29.74
N HIS A 419 -24.38 -37.38 -30.60
CA HIS A 419 -22.96 -37.67 -30.37
C HIS A 419 -22.18 -36.35 -30.25
N PHE A 420 -21.36 -36.25 -29.21
CA PHE A 420 -20.48 -35.11 -28.97
C PHE A 420 -19.06 -35.62 -28.75
N GLU A 421 -18.10 -34.99 -29.42
CA GLU A 421 -16.69 -35.16 -29.13
C GLU A 421 -16.03 -33.81 -28.88
N GLY A 422 -14.91 -33.80 -28.17
CA GLY A 422 -14.26 -32.55 -27.84
C GLY A 422 -12.99 -32.70 -27.05
N LYS A 423 -12.50 -31.57 -26.56
CA LYS A 423 -11.29 -31.45 -25.75
C LYS A 423 -11.58 -30.74 -24.44
N TYR A 424 -10.82 -31.09 -23.41
CA TYR A 424 -10.95 -30.50 -22.08
C TYR A 424 -9.60 -30.05 -21.52
N THR A 425 -9.67 -29.15 -20.55
CA THR A 425 -8.58 -28.87 -19.61
C THR A 425 -9.20 -28.69 -18.23
N THR A 426 -8.75 -29.49 -17.28
CA THR A 426 -9.31 -29.51 -15.93
C THR A 426 -8.18 -29.39 -14.92
N ILE A 427 -8.34 -28.48 -13.96
CA ILE A 427 -7.47 -28.34 -12.80
C ILE A 427 -8.13 -29.05 -11.63
N PHE A 428 -7.35 -29.87 -10.93
CA PHE A 428 -7.69 -30.55 -9.70
C PHE A 428 -6.97 -29.91 -8.53
N ARG A 429 -7.59 -29.94 -7.37
CA ARG A 429 -6.98 -29.48 -6.12
C ARG A 429 -7.03 -30.58 -5.06
N ARG A 430 -5.90 -30.81 -4.40
CA ARG A 430 -5.81 -31.68 -3.23
C ARG A 430 -6.53 -31.01 -2.07
N GLN A 431 -7.43 -31.74 -1.44
CA GLN A 431 -8.19 -31.28 -0.28
C GLN A 431 -7.38 -31.52 1.01
N PRO A 432 -7.73 -30.87 2.14
CA PRO A 432 -7.05 -31.10 3.41
C PRO A 432 -7.05 -32.55 3.90
N ASP A 433 -8.01 -33.37 3.45
CA ASP A 433 -8.09 -34.81 3.75
C ASP A 433 -7.21 -35.67 2.82
N GLY A 434 -6.45 -35.04 1.92
CA GLY A 434 -5.57 -35.68 0.96
C GLY A 434 -6.25 -36.12 -0.35
N THR A 435 -7.57 -36.02 -0.46
CA THR A 435 -8.30 -36.42 -1.68
C THR A 435 -8.18 -35.37 -2.79
N TRP A 436 -8.21 -35.81 -4.05
CA TRP A 436 -8.23 -34.90 -5.20
C TRP A 436 -9.67 -34.62 -5.65
N LYS A 437 -9.96 -33.38 -6.01
CA LYS A 437 -11.28 -32.94 -6.51
C LYS A 437 -11.14 -32.03 -7.72
N ILE A 438 -12.13 -32.07 -8.60
CA ILE A 438 -12.27 -31.14 -9.73
C ILE A 438 -12.43 -29.72 -9.17
N TYR A 439 -11.53 -28.82 -9.55
CA TYR A 439 -11.48 -27.44 -9.05
C TYR A 439 -11.85 -26.44 -10.15
N ARG A 440 -11.27 -26.56 -11.34
CA ARG A 440 -11.64 -25.75 -12.52
C ARG A 440 -11.81 -26.68 -13.70
N ASP A 441 -12.93 -26.58 -14.38
CA ASP A 441 -13.23 -27.43 -15.53
C ASP A 441 -13.62 -26.58 -16.72
N THR A 442 -12.97 -26.81 -17.86
CA THR A 442 -13.33 -26.20 -19.13
C THR A 442 -13.23 -27.21 -20.25
N PHE A 443 -14.21 -27.21 -21.14
CA PHE A 443 -14.27 -28.13 -22.26
C PHE A 443 -14.88 -27.45 -23.48
N ASN A 444 -14.53 -27.93 -24.66
CA ASN A 444 -15.06 -27.46 -25.93
C ASN A 444 -15.45 -28.66 -26.80
N SER A 445 -16.69 -28.68 -27.29
CA SER A 445 -17.13 -29.62 -28.30
C SER A 445 -16.58 -29.24 -29.68
N ILE A 446 -16.28 -30.25 -30.48
CA ILE A 446 -16.04 -30.15 -31.92
C ILE A 446 -17.37 -30.63 -32.55
N GLU A 447 -17.96 -29.80 -33.40
CA GLU A 447 -19.29 -30.03 -33.99
C GLU A 447 -19.45 -31.40 -34.66
#